data_AF-F4N9N2-F1
#
_entry.id   AF-F4N9N2-F1
#
_cell.length_a   1.000
_cell.length_b   1.000
_cell.length_c   1.000
_cell.angle_alpha   90.00
_cell.angle_beta   90.00
_cell.angle_gamma   90.00
#
_symmetry.space_group_name_H-M   'P 1'
#
loop_
_entity.id
_entity.type
_entity.pdbx_description
1 polymer ?
#
loop_
_entity_poly.entity_id
_entity_poly.type
_entity_poly.pdbx_seq_one_letter_code
_entity_poly.pdbx_strand_id
1 'polypeptide(L)'
;AEYTVTEAGFGADLGAEKFLNIKCRQANITPDVVVIVATIRALKLHGGVELKDLGQPNFDALDEGVENLKKHIENIHRFGLPAVVAVNSFATDTAEEMEFIRDKCAYLGVNIVKASHWLNGGAGAVDLARAVVEVAETTKNDFAFLYPDSLTLWEKVETICREIYGAADIQADKKVRDKFQMLQDAGFGHLPI
;
A
#
# COMPACT_ATOMS: atom_id res chain seq x y z
N ALA A 1 -10.27 -2.86 -23.04
CA ALA A 1 -10.12 -1.47 -22.56
C ALA A 1 -8.63 -1.14 -22.57
N GLU A 2 -8.26 0.13 -22.72
CA GLU A 2 -6.85 0.57 -22.64
C GLU A 2 -6.35 0.58 -21.19
N TYR A 3 -7.22 0.88 -20.24
CA TYR A 3 -6.94 0.83 -18.80
C TYR A 3 -7.88 -0.16 -18.12
N THR A 4 -7.34 -0.93 -17.17
CA THR A 4 -8.11 -1.83 -16.28
C THR A 4 -7.81 -1.46 -14.84
N VAL A 5 -8.82 -0.93 -14.14
CA VAL A 5 -8.73 -0.62 -12.71
C VAL A 5 -9.25 -1.81 -11.91
N THR A 6 -8.47 -2.27 -10.93
CA THR A 6 -8.83 -3.33 -9.99
C THR A 6 -8.34 -2.94 -8.61
N GLU A 7 -8.86 -3.61 -7.59
CA GLU A 7 -8.45 -3.41 -6.19
C GLU A 7 -8.12 -4.74 -5.51
N ALA A 8 -7.59 -4.63 -4.29
CA ALA A 8 -7.43 -5.73 -3.36
C ALA A 8 -7.97 -5.30 -1.99
N GLY A 9 -8.57 -6.23 -1.24
CA GLY A 9 -9.17 -5.93 0.06
C GLY A 9 -8.12 -5.67 1.15
N PHE A 10 -8.52 -4.95 2.19
CA PHE A 10 -7.65 -4.43 3.28
C PHE A 10 -6.62 -3.39 2.81
N GLY A 11 -5.61 -3.10 3.65
CA GLY A 11 -4.51 -2.19 3.33
C GLY A 11 -3.49 -2.81 2.37
N ALA A 12 -2.51 -1.99 1.94
CA ALA A 12 -1.48 -2.44 1.00
C ALA A 12 -0.54 -3.50 1.59
N ASP A 13 -0.45 -3.57 2.91
CA ASP A 13 0.29 -4.57 3.68
C ASP A 13 -0.28 -6.00 3.51
N LEU A 14 -1.57 -6.13 3.25
CA LEU A 14 -2.23 -7.43 3.04
C LEU A 14 -2.76 -7.58 1.61
N GLY A 15 -3.60 -6.64 1.18
CA GLY A 15 -4.28 -6.71 -0.11
C GLY A 15 -3.31 -6.60 -1.27
N ALA A 16 -2.54 -5.51 -1.29
CA ALA A 16 -1.58 -5.28 -2.36
C ALA A 16 -0.45 -6.31 -2.34
N GLU A 17 0.10 -6.64 -1.17
CA GLU A 17 1.11 -7.71 -1.02
C GLU A 17 0.64 -9.02 -1.67
N LYS A 18 -0.58 -9.50 -1.36
CA LYS A 18 -1.13 -10.73 -1.94
C LYS A 18 -1.48 -10.59 -3.42
N PHE A 19 -1.98 -9.43 -3.84
CA PHE A 19 -2.24 -9.17 -5.25
C PHE A 19 -0.93 -9.31 -6.05
N LEU A 20 0.16 -8.74 -5.55
CA LEU A 20 1.46 -8.73 -6.23
C LEU A 20 2.17 -10.09 -6.13
N ASN A 21 2.25 -10.71 -4.95
CA ASN A 21 3.00 -11.96 -4.77
C ASN A 21 2.23 -13.22 -5.18
N ILE A 22 0.89 -13.19 -5.22
CA ILE A 22 0.06 -14.34 -5.56
C ILE A 22 -0.64 -14.14 -6.90
N LYS A 23 -1.50 -13.12 -7.03
CA LYS A 23 -2.34 -12.96 -8.24
C LYS A 23 -1.50 -12.62 -9.46
N CYS A 24 -0.62 -11.62 -9.39
CA CYS A 24 0.29 -11.25 -10.48
C CYS A 24 1.20 -12.40 -10.88
N ARG A 25 1.75 -13.11 -9.88
CA ARG A 25 2.59 -14.30 -10.08
C ARG A 25 1.86 -15.40 -10.86
N GLN A 26 0.64 -15.76 -10.44
CA GLN A 26 -0.11 -16.85 -11.06
C GLN A 26 -0.74 -16.48 -12.40
N ALA A 27 -1.19 -15.23 -12.56
CA ALA A 27 -1.82 -14.77 -13.79
C ALA A 27 -0.81 -14.28 -14.84
N ASN A 28 0.49 -14.19 -14.48
CA ASN A 28 1.54 -13.60 -15.31
C ASN A 28 1.17 -12.20 -15.82
N ILE A 29 0.74 -11.34 -14.88
CA ILE A 29 0.38 -9.94 -15.15
C ILE A 29 1.24 -9.01 -14.28
N THR A 30 1.59 -7.86 -14.84
CA THR A 30 2.34 -6.80 -14.16
C THR A 30 1.47 -5.56 -14.06
N PRO A 31 1.28 -4.96 -12.87
CA PRO A 31 0.61 -3.68 -12.73
C PRO A 31 1.49 -2.54 -13.24
N ASP A 32 0.91 -1.55 -13.91
CA ASP A 32 1.66 -0.38 -14.40
C ASP A 32 1.86 0.68 -13.31
N VAL A 33 0.86 0.87 -12.43
CA VAL A 33 0.84 1.87 -11.37
C VAL A 33 -0.09 1.44 -10.23
N VAL A 34 0.24 1.84 -9.00
CA VAL A 34 -0.60 1.57 -7.81
C VAL A 34 -1.18 2.87 -7.26
N VAL A 35 -2.50 2.88 -7.00
CA VAL A 35 -3.14 3.97 -6.26
C VAL A 35 -3.31 3.57 -4.80
N ILE A 36 -2.72 4.34 -3.88
CA ILE A 36 -2.90 4.18 -2.43
C ILE A 36 -3.97 5.18 -1.98
N VAL A 37 -5.08 4.67 -1.44
CA VAL A 37 -6.17 5.52 -0.97
C VAL A 37 -5.97 5.86 0.51
N ALA A 38 -6.13 7.14 0.87
CA ALA A 38 -6.09 7.62 2.25
C ALA A 38 -7.18 8.65 2.51
N THR A 39 -7.44 8.96 3.79
CA THR A 39 -8.28 10.08 4.22
C THR A 39 -7.60 10.78 5.38
N ILE A 40 -7.75 12.11 5.49
CA ILE A 40 -7.13 12.88 6.59
C ILE A 40 -7.63 12.35 7.95
N ARG A 41 -8.91 12.00 8.02
CA ARG A 41 -9.52 11.39 9.21
C ARG A 41 -8.89 10.05 9.59
N ALA A 42 -8.62 9.16 8.64
CA ALA A 42 -7.96 7.89 8.94
C ALA A 42 -6.52 8.10 9.41
N LEU A 43 -5.80 9.06 8.82
CA LEU A 43 -4.45 9.40 9.28
C LEU A 43 -4.47 9.95 10.71
N LYS A 44 -5.37 10.90 11.04
CA LYS A 44 -5.54 11.37 12.42
C LYS A 44 -5.92 10.24 13.41
N LEU A 45 -6.71 9.26 12.97
CA LEU A 45 -7.03 8.07 13.77
C LEU A 45 -5.77 7.22 14.03
N HIS A 46 -4.92 7.02 13.02
CA HIS A 46 -3.62 6.36 13.19
C HIS A 46 -2.67 7.13 14.12
N GLY A 47 -2.79 8.46 14.18
CA GLY A 47 -2.12 9.30 15.17
C GLY A 47 -2.77 9.36 16.55
N GLY A 48 -3.79 8.53 16.81
CA GLY A 48 -4.40 8.37 18.13
C GLY A 48 -5.63 9.24 18.43
N VAL A 49 -6.18 9.97 17.46
CA VAL A 49 -7.44 10.72 17.66
C VAL A 49 -8.62 9.77 17.73
N GLU A 50 -9.48 9.93 18.74
CA GLU A 50 -10.71 9.13 18.85
C GLU A 50 -11.68 9.39 17.70
N LEU A 51 -12.45 8.37 17.31
CA LEU A 51 -13.40 8.42 16.19
C LEU A 51 -14.36 9.62 16.22
N LYS A 52 -14.77 10.05 17.41
CA LYS A 52 -15.72 11.15 17.63
C LYS A 52 -15.10 12.54 17.40
N ASP A 53 -13.79 12.66 17.47
CA ASP A 53 -13.05 13.93 17.44
C ASP A 53 -12.34 14.21 16.10
N LEU A 54 -12.48 13.30 15.12
CA LEU A 54 -11.81 13.38 13.80
C LEU A 54 -12.25 14.57 12.92
N GLY A 55 -13.32 15.27 13.29
CA GLY A 55 -13.83 16.42 12.53
C GLY A 55 -13.05 17.71 12.72
N GLN A 56 -12.13 17.77 13.68
CA GLN A 56 -11.30 18.95 13.94
C GLN A 56 -9.88 18.77 13.40
N PRO A 57 -9.23 19.84 12.91
CA PRO A 57 -7.82 19.79 12.55
C PRO A 57 -6.93 19.39 13.74
N ASN A 58 -5.98 18.50 13.51
CA ASN A 58 -4.98 18.11 14.50
C ASN A 58 -3.69 17.70 13.77
N PHE A 59 -2.74 18.64 13.69
CA PHE A 59 -1.49 18.44 12.94
C PHE A 59 -0.53 17.47 13.64
N ASP A 60 -0.51 17.44 14.97
CA ASP A 60 0.37 16.52 15.72
C ASP A 60 -0.05 15.06 15.47
N ALA A 61 -1.34 14.77 15.57
CA ALA A 61 -1.85 13.44 15.25
C ALA A 61 -1.75 13.13 13.75
N LEU A 62 -1.91 14.14 12.88
CA LEU A 62 -1.73 13.92 11.46
C LEU A 62 -0.27 13.57 11.14
N ASP A 63 0.70 14.17 11.83
CA ASP A 63 2.13 13.86 11.67
C ASP A 63 2.43 12.40 12.00
N GLU A 64 2.01 11.95 13.18
CA GLU A 64 2.16 10.56 13.62
C GLU A 64 1.41 9.60 12.69
N GLY A 65 0.22 9.98 12.24
CA GLY A 65 -0.62 9.17 11.36
C GLY A 65 -0.09 9.01 9.94
N VAL A 66 0.59 10.03 9.41
CA VAL A 66 1.16 10.02 8.06
C VAL A 66 2.27 8.96 7.94
N GLU A 67 2.93 8.57 9.03
CA GLU A 67 3.90 7.47 9.02
C GLU A 67 3.30 6.15 8.50
N ASN A 68 2.02 5.88 8.77
CA ASN A 68 1.32 4.74 8.21
C ASN A 68 1.23 4.81 6.67
N LEU A 69 0.91 5.99 6.13
CA LEU A 69 0.85 6.21 4.68
C LEU A 69 2.25 6.09 4.04
N LYS A 70 3.27 6.69 4.67
CA LYS A 70 4.66 6.59 4.22
C LYS A 70 5.10 5.15 4.11
N LYS A 71 4.83 4.33 5.13
CA LYS A 71 5.17 2.90 5.10
C LYS A 71 4.49 2.15 3.95
N HIS A 72 3.22 2.46 3.65
CA HIS A 72 2.55 1.86 2.49
C HIS A 72 3.14 2.32 1.15
N ILE A 73 3.54 3.59 1.01
CA ILE A 73 4.23 4.10 -0.19
C ILE A 73 5.56 3.37 -0.37
N GLU A 74 6.37 3.28 0.69
CA GLU A 74 7.63 2.56 0.69
C GLU A 74 7.44 1.09 0.30
N ASN A 75 6.42 0.43 0.85
CA ASN A 75 6.11 -0.96 0.52
C ASN A 75 5.82 -1.15 -0.98
N ILE A 76 5.08 -0.23 -1.62
CA ILE A 76 4.87 -0.30 -3.07
C ILE A 76 6.19 -0.10 -3.84
N HIS A 77 7.03 0.83 -3.41
CA HIS A 77 8.36 1.02 -4.00
C HIS A 77 9.28 -0.20 -3.81
N ARG A 78 9.12 -1.00 -2.73
CA ARG A 78 9.86 -2.26 -2.57
C ARG A 78 9.56 -3.28 -3.68
N PHE A 79 8.38 -3.21 -4.29
CA PHE A 79 8.04 -4.02 -5.47
C PHE A 79 8.54 -3.42 -6.78
N GLY A 80 9.19 -2.25 -6.77
CA GLY A 80 9.63 -1.56 -8.00
C GLY A 80 8.49 -0.92 -8.80
N LEU A 81 7.32 -0.72 -8.17
CA LEU A 81 6.15 -0.13 -8.80
C LEU A 81 6.03 1.36 -8.50
N PRO A 82 5.59 2.17 -9.47
CA PRO A 82 5.27 3.56 -9.20
C PRO A 82 3.93 3.68 -8.45
N ALA A 83 3.82 4.71 -7.62
CA ALA A 83 2.65 4.96 -6.78
C ALA A 83 2.01 6.34 -7.05
N VAL A 84 0.71 6.43 -6.79
CA VAL A 84 -0.06 7.68 -6.66
C VAL A 84 -0.89 7.58 -5.39
N VAL A 85 -0.94 8.63 -4.57
CA VAL A 85 -1.83 8.67 -3.41
C VAL A 85 -3.10 9.43 -3.76
N ALA A 86 -4.25 8.81 -3.54
CA ALA A 86 -5.55 9.46 -3.61
C ALA A 86 -6.05 9.78 -2.19
N VAL A 87 -6.13 11.06 -1.85
CA VAL A 87 -6.73 11.50 -0.59
C VAL A 87 -8.21 11.80 -0.82
N ASN A 88 -9.07 10.88 -0.37
CA ASN A 88 -10.52 11.03 -0.44
C ASN A 88 -10.97 12.12 0.52
N SER A 89 -11.53 13.20 -0.03
CA SER A 89 -11.84 14.41 0.74
C SER A 89 -13.20 14.35 1.45
N PHE A 90 -13.23 14.83 2.68
CA PHE A 90 -14.44 15.09 3.46
C PHE A 90 -14.68 16.59 3.66
N ALA A 91 -15.90 16.96 4.07
CA ALA A 91 -16.30 18.35 4.26
C ALA A 91 -15.53 19.09 5.36
N THR A 92 -14.98 18.35 6.32
CA THR A 92 -14.21 18.88 7.46
C THR A 92 -12.72 18.99 7.19
N ASP A 93 -12.24 18.41 6.09
CA ASP A 93 -10.82 18.38 5.75
C ASP A 93 -10.38 19.77 5.26
N THR A 94 -9.25 20.27 5.76
CA THR A 94 -8.75 21.59 5.36
C THR A 94 -7.67 21.49 4.27
N ALA A 95 -7.44 22.61 3.58
CA ALA A 95 -6.38 22.68 2.56
C ALA A 95 -4.99 22.57 3.21
N GLU A 96 -4.84 23.08 4.43
CA GLU A 96 -3.61 23.03 5.22
C GLU A 96 -3.27 21.61 5.66
N GLU A 97 -4.26 20.82 6.10
CA GLU A 97 -4.04 19.39 6.41
C GLU A 97 -3.62 18.60 5.15
N MET A 98 -4.22 18.92 4.00
CA MET A 98 -3.86 18.31 2.72
C MET A 98 -2.41 18.65 2.33
N GLU A 99 -2.02 19.92 2.45
CA GLU A 99 -0.66 20.35 2.12
C GLU A 99 0.38 19.76 3.07
N PHE A 100 0.05 19.67 4.36
CA PHE A 100 0.89 19.01 5.35
C PHE A 100 1.22 17.56 4.98
N ILE A 101 0.24 16.79 4.49
CA ILE A 101 0.46 15.42 4.01
C ILE A 101 1.40 15.40 2.81
N ARG A 102 1.26 16.35 1.88
CA ARG A 102 2.15 16.48 0.70
C ARG A 102 3.58 16.74 1.12
N ASP A 103 3.79 17.74 1.96
CA ASP A 103 5.12 18.12 2.45
C ASP A 103 5.81 16.94 3.15
N LYS A 104 5.08 16.23 4.01
CA LYS A 104 5.62 15.08 4.75
C LYS A 104 5.99 13.91 3.86
N CYS A 105 5.35 13.74 2.70
CA CYS A 105 5.63 12.64 1.77
C CYS A 105 6.47 13.06 0.55
N ALA A 106 6.84 14.33 0.41
CA ALA A 106 7.49 14.86 -0.80
C ALA A 106 8.78 14.11 -1.16
N TYR A 107 9.58 13.73 -0.16
CA TYR A 107 10.83 12.99 -0.36
C TYR A 107 10.65 11.57 -0.91
N LEU A 108 9.44 11.02 -0.83
CA LEU A 108 9.10 9.71 -1.38
C LEU A 108 8.83 9.76 -2.88
N GLY A 109 8.74 10.95 -3.50
CA GLY A 109 8.57 11.09 -4.95
C GLY A 109 7.20 10.60 -5.44
N VAL A 110 6.14 10.78 -4.65
CA VAL A 110 4.78 10.34 -4.96
C VAL A 110 3.84 11.51 -5.23
N ASN A 111 2.98 11.38 -6.23
CA ASN A 111 1.91 12.34 -6.48
C ASN A 111 0.77 12.13 -5.49
N ILE A 112 0.41 13.16 -4.72
CA ILE A 112 -0.70 13.10 -3.76
C ILE A 112 -1.83 14.02 -4.22
N VAL A 113 -2.92 13.39 -4.66
CA VAL A 113 -4.04 14.04 -5.32
C VAL A 113 -5.29 13.98 -4.45
N LYS A 114 -5.98 15.12 -4.32
CA LYS A 114 -7.29 15.19 -3.67
C LYS A 114 -8.34 14.55 -4.59
N ALA A 115 -9.14 13.65 -4.06
CA ALA A 115 -10.22 12.99 -4.77
C ALA A 115 -11.57 13.30 -4.10
N SER A 116 -12.53 13.79 -4.89
CA SER A 116 -13.86 14.21 -4.43
C SER A 116 -15.00 13.48 -5.16
N HIS A 117 -14.70 12.32 -5.75
CA HIS A 117 -15.64 11.58 -6.60
C HIS A 117 -16.86 11.04 -5.87
N TRP A 118 -16.80 10.91 -4.55
CA TRP A 118 -17.99 10.60 -3.75
C TRP A 118 -19.05 11.70 -3.86
N LEU A 119 -18.64 12.98 -3.87
CA LEU A 119 -19.54 14.13 -4.00
C LEU A 119 -19.82 14.49 -5.46
N ASN A 120 -18.78 14.44 -6.30
CA ASN A 120 -18.80 15.01 -7.65
C ASN A 120 -18.80 13.96 -8.77
N GLY A 121 -19.00 12.68 -8.45
CA GLY A 121 -18.92 11.58 -9.41
C GLY A 121 -17.55 11.53 -10.12
N GLY A 122 -17.53 11.05 -11.36
CA GLY A 122 -16.29 10.93 -12.14
C GLY A 122 -15.51 12.26 -12.28
N ALA A 123 -16.21 13.41 -12.31
CA ALA A 123 -15.56 14.72 -12.39
C ALA A 123 -14.65 14.99 -11.18
N GLY A 124 -14.99 14.46 -10.01
CA GLY A 124 -14.20 14.58 -8.79
C GLY A 124 -12.93 13.70 -8.73
N ALA A 125 -12.67 12.88 -9.75
CA ALA A 125 -11.48 12.04 -9.87
C ALA A 125 -10.65 12.32 -11.14
N VAL A 126 -10.97 13.38 -11.89
CA VAL A 126 -10.25 13.70 -13.14
C VAL A 126 -8.76 13.94 -12.89
N ASP A 127 -8.41 14.67 -11.84
CA ASP A 127 -6.99 14.93 -11.53
C ASP A 127 -6.27 13.67 -11.06
N LEU A 128 -6.97 12.77 -10.35
CA LEU A 128 -6.42 11.45 -10.01
C LEU A 128 -6.18 10.64 -11.27
N ALA A 129 -7.14 10.61 -12.21
CA ALA A 129 -6.99 9.89 -13.47
C ALA A 129 -5.82 10.43 -14.30
N ARG A 130 -5.65 11.76 -14.38
CA ARG A 130 -4.50 12.38 -15.05
C ARG A 130 -3.17 11.98 -14.42
N ALA A 131 -3.08 12.03 -13.09
CA ALA A 131 -1.87 11.63 -12.38
C ALA A 131 -1.55 10.14 -12.58
N VAL A 132 -2.57 9.27 -12.60
CA VAL A 132 -2.40 7.84 -12.86
C VAL A 132 -1.87 7.60 -14.28
N VAL A 133 -2.44 8.25 -15.29
CA VAL A 133 -1.98 8.15 -16.69
C VAL A 133 -0.54 8.65 -16.82
N GLU A 134 -0.25 9.84 -16.29
CA GLU A 134 1.09 10.42 -16.33
C GLU A 134 2.13 9.50 -15.69
N VAL A 135 1.85 8.98 -14.49
CA VAL A 135 2.78 8.10 -13.79
C VAL A 135 2.96 6.77 -14.53
N ALA A 136 1.88 6.17 -15.04
CA ALA A 136 1.97 4.92 -15.80
C ALA A 136 2.77 5.06 -17.10
N GLU A 137 2.70 6.21 -17.77
CA GLU A 137 3.35 6.42 -19.07
C GLU A 137 4.80 6.94 -18.96
N THR A 138 5.12 7.66 -17.88
CA THR A 138 6.41 8.37 -17.76
C THR A 138 7.36 7.80 -16.71
N THR A 139 6.84 7.03 -15.75
CA THR A 139 7.66 6.48 -14.67
C THR A 139 8.11 5.08 -15.00
N LYS A 140 9.40 4.79 -14.76
CA LYS A 140 9.95 3.46 -14.96
C LYS A 140 9.26 2.47 -14.01
N ASN A 141 8.78 1.37 -14.57
CA ASN A 141 8.25 0.24 -13.83
C ASN A 141 9.30 -0.88 -13.80
N ASP A 142 9.84 -1.17 -12.62
CA ASP A 142 10.82 -2.22 -12.38
C ASP A 142 10.20 -3.34 -11.53
N PHE A 143 8.93 -3.69 -11.81
CA PHE A 143 8.18 -4.65 -11.01
C PHE A 143 8.96 -5.94 -10.77
N ALA A 144 9.14 -6.26 -9.50
CA ALA A 144 9.70 -7.51 -9.02
C ALA A 144 8.88 -8.05 -7.86
N PHE A 145 8.74 -9.37 -7.79
CA PHE A 145 8.17 -9.99 -6.61
C PHE A 145 9.06 -9.77 -5.39
N LEU A 146 8.44 -9.75 -4.20
CA LEU A 146 9.14 -9.51 -2.94
C LEU A 146 10.20 -10.59 -2.65
N TYR A 147 9.95 -11.81 -3.12
CA TYR A 147 10.84 -12.96 -2.97
C TYR A 147 10.77 -13.92 -4.18
N PRO A 148 11.84 -14.66 -4.47
CA PRO A 148 11.83 -15.72 -5.48
C PRO A 148 11.13 -17.00 -4.97
N ASP A 149 10.66 -17.84 -5.89
CA ASP A 149 10.00 -19.11 -5.56
C ASP A 149 10.93 -20.09 -4.81
N SER A 150 12.24 -19.94 -4.98
CA SER A 150 13.26 -20.80 -4.40
C SER A 150 13.50 -20.60 -2.90
N LEU A 151 13.01 -19.50 -2.30
CA LEU A 151 13.08 -19.35 -0.84
C LEU A 151 12.24 -20.42 -0.16
N THR A 152 12.69 -20.86 1.02
CA THR A 152 11.87 -21.75 1.85
C THR A 152 10.59 -21.04 2.31
N LEU A 153 9.54 -21.81 2.62
CA LEU A 153 8.28 -21.23 3.11
C LEU A 153 8.48 -20.33 4.34
N TRP A 154 9.42 -20.68 5.22
CA TRP A 154 9.71 -19.87 6.40
C TRP A 154 10.41 -18.56 6.06
N GLU A 155 11.40 -18.59 5.16
CA GLU A 155 12.09 -17.37 4.69
C GLU A 155 11.14 -16.44 3.94
N LYS A 156 10.14 -16.97 3.23
CA LYS A 156 9.09 -16.17 2.59
C LYS A 156 8.25 -15.39 3.61
N VAL A 157 7.82 -16.06 4.69
CA VAL A 157 7.13 -15.39 5.81
C VAL A 157 8.02 -14.31 6.43
N GLU A 158 9.28 -14.64 6.70
CA GLU A 158 10.24 -13.70 7.29
C GLU A 158 10.40 -12.46 6.41
N THR A 159 10.54 -12.66 5.10
CA THR A 159 10.67 -11.58 4.12
C THR A 159 9.43 -10.66 4.16
N ILE A 160 8.21 -11.22 4.13
CA ILE A 160 6.98 -10.40 4.23
C ILE A 160 6.97 -9.61 5.55
N CYS A 161 7.22 -10.27 6.67
CA CYS A 161 7.18 -9.62 7.98
C CYS A 161 8.21 -8.48 8.11
N ARG A 162 9.43 -8.68 7.61
CA ARG A 162 10.50 -7.66 7.71
C ARG A 162 10.29 -6.52 6.73
N GLU A 163 10.05 -6.84 5.47
CA GLU A 163 10.00 -5.84 4.40
C GLU A 163 8.69 -5.06 4.40
N ILE A 164 7.56 -5.76 4.56
CA ILE A 164 6.22 -5.15 4.47
C ILE A 164 5.75 -4.64 5.83
N TYR A 165 5.88 -5.44 6.89
CA TYR A 165 5.39 -5.06 8.23
C TYR A 165 6.41 -4.31 9.08
N GLY A 166 7.70 -4.33 8.72
CA GLY A 166 8.76 -3.72 9.52
C GLY A 166 9.09 -4.49 10.81
N ALA A 167 8.77 -5.79 10.85
CA ALA A 167 9.09 -6.64 11.99
C ALA A 167 10.62 -6.86 12.11
N ALA A 168 11.12 -6.94 13.33
CA ALA A 168 12.54 -7.24 13.58
C ALA A 168 12.86 -8.72 13.38
N ASP A 169 11.93 -9.61 13.74
CA ASP A 169 12.10 -11.07 13.67
C ASP A 169 10.72 -11.76 13.65
N ILE A 170 10.69 -13.05 13.31
CA ILE A 170 9.48 -13.90 13.36
C ILE A 170 9.66 -15.09 14.29
N GLN A 171 8.65 -15.32 15.13
CA GLN A 171 8.62 -16.44 16.06
C GLN A 171 7.33 -17.24 15.90
N ALA A 172 7.44 -18.56 16.01
CA ALA A 172 6.30 -19.45 16.09
C ALA A 172 6.65 -20.66 16.93
N ASP A 173 5.62 -21.32 17.47
CA ASP A 173 5.79 -22.55 18.22
C ASP A 173 6.33 -23.69 17.35
N LYS A 174 6.77 -24.78 18.02
CA LYS A 174 7.31 -25.96 17.35
C LYS A 174 6.28 -26.58 16.38
N LYS A 175 4.99 -26.55 16.71
CA LYS A 175 3.94 -27.15 15.88
C LYS A 175 3.81 -26.44 14.53
N VAL A 176 3.90 -25.12 14.52
CA VAL A 176 3.92 -24.32 13.29
C VAL A 176 5.18 -24.60 12.49
N ARG A 177 6.37 -24.58 13.12
CA ARG A 177 7.66 -24.87 12.47
C ARG A 177 7.67 -26.26 11.82
N ASP A 178 7.21 -27.28 12.55
CA ASP A 178 7.10 -28.65 12.04
C ASP A 178 6.17 -28.72 10.82
N LYS A 179 5.07 -27.97 10.82
CA LYS A 179 4.12 -27.93 9.69
C LYS A 179 4.71 -27.25 8.45
N PHE A 180 5.48 -26.17 8.64
CA PHE A 180 6.23 -25.52 7.54
C PHE A 180 7.24 -26.48 6.93
N GLN A 181 8.01 -27.19 7.76
CA GLN A 181 8.98 -28.19 7.30
C GLN A 181 8.29 -29.33 6.54
N MET A 182 7.18 -29.86 7.08
CA MET A 182 6.40 -30.91 6.41
C MET A 182 5.92 -30.48 5.02
N LEU A 183 5.43 -29.24 4.87
CA LEU A 183 5.00 -28.72 3.57
C LEU A 183 6.17 -28.52 2.60
N GLN A 184 7.32 -28.07 3.11
CA GLN A 184 8.55 -27.93 2.35
C GLN A 184 8.99 -29.29 1.79
N ASP A 185 9.06 -30.32 2.65
CA ASP A 185 9.48 -31.69 2.29
C ASP A 185 8.50 -32.37 1.34
N ALA A 186 7.21 -32.02 1.43
CA ALA A 186 6.17 -32.50 0.52
C ALA A 186 6.19 -31.84 -0.87
N GLY A 187 7.15 -30.95 -1.15
CA GLY A 187 7.33 -30.32 -2.46
C GLY A 187 6.51 -29.03 -2.66
N PHE A 188 5.80 -28.54 -1.63
CA PHE A 188 5.03 -27.29 -1.70
C PHE A 188 5.88 -26.03 -1.45
N GLY A 189 7.19 -26.19 -1.24
CA GLY A 189 8.10 -25.10 -0.91
C GLY A 189 8.14 -23.95 -1.92
N HIS A 190 7.82 -24.23 -3.19
CA HIS A 190 7.82 -23.24 -4.26
C HIS A 190 6.58 -22.33 -4.27
N LEU A 191 5.51 -22.67 -3.53
CA LEU A 191 4.29 -21.87 -3.50
C LEU A 191 4.53 -20.53 -2.78
N PRO A 192 3.75 -19.47 -3.13
CA PRO A 192 3.76 -18.22 -2.39
C PRO A 192 3.07 -18.39 -1.01
N ILE A 193 3.38 -17.47 -0.09
CA ILE A 193 2.75 -17.32 1.23
C ILE A 193 1.68 -16.24 1.15
#